data_AF-A0A8J6I241-F1
#
_entry.id   AF-A0A8J6I241-F1
#
_cell.length_a   1.000
_cell.length_b   1.000
_cell.length_c   1.000
_cell.angle_alpha   90.00
_cell.angle_beta   90.00
_cell.angle_gamma   90.00
#
_symmetry.space_group_name_H-M   'P 1'
#
loop_
_entity.id
_entity.type
_entity.pdbx_description
1 polymer ?
#
loop_
_entity_poly.entity_id
_entity_poly.type
_entity_poly.pdbx_seq_one_letter_code
_entity_poly.pdbx_strand_id
1 'polypeptide(L)'
;MSIPLDLKSHLSDADGIVDHLPWLLGTKPAHQKLARGRASALAHHIAALLAGGWTLGEIQTAVSTADVSQAPDAAAQERVWRKALKRARNGRAQQ
;
A
#
# COMPACT_ATOMS: atom_id res chain seq x y z
N MET A 1 -17.62 -15.49 -15.23
CA MET A 1 -16.26 -15.45 -15.81
C MET A 1 -15.39 -14.64 -14.87
N SER A 2 -14.45 -15.28 -14.17
CA SER A 2 -13.50 -14.56 -13.31
C SER A 2 -12.43 -13.96 -14.23
N ILE A 3 -12.43 -12.64 -14.41
CA ILE A 3 -11.35 -11.95 -15.13
C ILE A 3 -10.06 -12.27 -14.35
N PRO A 4 -9.02 -12.85 -14.96
CA PRO A 4 -7.77 -13.04 -14.26
C PRO A 4 -7.28 -11.66 -13.83
N LEU A 5 -7.14 -11.47 -12.52
CA LEU A 5 -6.59 -10.26 -11.93
C LEU A 5 -5.18 -10.07 -12.52
N ASP A 6 -5.02 -9.17 -13.48
CA ASP A 6 -3.71 -8.87 -14.06
C ASP A 6 -2.91 -8.02 -13.07
N LEU A 7 -2.41 -8.69 -12.04
CA LEU A 7 -1.59 -8.05 -11.01
C LEU A 7 -0.35 -7.40 -11.61
N LYS A 8 0.22 -7.99 -12.67
CA LYS A 8 1.47 -7.53 -13.26
C LYS A 8 1.31 -6.19 -13.96
N SER A 9 0.19 -5.95 -14.65
CA SER A 9 -0.08 -4.65 -15.28
C SER A 9 -0.20 -3.51 -14.27
N HIS A 10 -0.52 -3.82 -13.02
CA HIS A 10 -0.73 -2.82 -11.95
C HIS A 10 0.45 -2.68 -10.99
N LEU A 11 1.50 -3.51 -11.10
CA LEU A 11 2.64 -3.44 -10.20
C LEU A 11 3.41 -2.12 -10.35
N SER A 12 3.62 -1.63 -11.57
CA SER A 12 4.32 -0.36 -11.79
C SER A 12 3.60 0.82 -11.15
N ASP A 13 2.27 0.88 -11.28
CA ASP A 13 1.47 1.92 -10.63
C ASP A 13 1.51 1.79 -9.10
N ALA A 14 1.46 0.56 -8.60
CA ALA A 14 1.53 0.27 -7.17
C ALA A 14 2.88 0.64 -6.56
N ASP A 15 3.98 0.30 -7.24
CA ASP A 15 5.34 0.67 -6.84
C ASP A 15 5.49 2.19 -6.81
N GLY A 16 4.98 2.90 -7.82
CA GLY A 16 4.97 4.37 -7.85
C GLY A 16 4.27 4.97 -6.62
N ILE A 17 3.11 4.44 -6.22
CA ILE A 17 2.43 4.90 -5.00
C ILE A 17 3.29 4.64 -3.76
N VAL A 18 3.84 3.44 -3.65
CA VAL A 18 4.59 3.00 -2.46
C VAL A 18 5.91 3.75 -2.29
N ASP A 19 6.60 4.06 -3.38
CA ASP A 19 7.88 4.78 -3.37
C ASP A 19 7.72 6.24 -2.89
N HIS A 20 6.54 6.84 -3.07
CA HIS A 20 6.23 8.17 -2.57
C HIS A 20 5.75 8.22 -1.12
N LEU A 21 5.58 7.06 -0.46
CA LEU A 21 5.17 7.03 0.93
C LEU A 21 6.33 7.41 1.88
N PRO A 22 6.05 8.07 3.02
CA PRO A 22 7.06 8.52 3.97
C PRO A 22 7.61 7.35 4.82
N TRP A 23 8.29 6.39 4.20
CA TRP A 23 8.88 5.25 4.89
C TRP A 23 9.97 5.66 5.89
N LEU A 24 9.96 5.04 7.06
CA LEU A 24 11.03 5.08 8.03
C LEU A 24 12.15 4.14 7.59
N LEU A 25 12.96 4.65 6.67
CA LEU A 25 14.19 4.04 6.20
C LEU A 25 15.25 4.27 7.27
N GLY A 26 15.33 3.39 8.28
CA GLY A 26 16.34 3.50 9.33
C GLY A 26 17.77 3.67 8.78
N THR A 27 18.69 4.18 9.59
CA THR A 27 20.07 4.51 9.15
C THR A 27 20.93 3.29 8.80
N LYS A 28 20.50 2.09 9.16
CA LYS A 28 21.24 0.83 8.92
C LYS A 28 20.79 0.18 7.60
N PRO A 29 21.71 -0.37 6.79
CA PRO A 29 21.36 -1.09 5.55
C PRO A 29 20.35 -2.23 5.75
N ALA A 30 20.43 -2.92 6.89
CA ALA A 30 19.47 -3.96 7.25
C ALA A 30 18.03 -3.42 7.37
N HIS A 31 17.86 -2.23 7.95
CA HIS A 31 16.54 -1.59 8.09
C HIS A 31 16.01 -1.12 6.73
N GLN A 32 16.87 -0.60 5.86
CA GLN A 32 16.50 -0.23 4.49
C GLN A 32 16.06 -1.44 3.67
N LYS A 33 16.79 -2.56 3.77
CA LYS A 33 16.40 -3.82 3.11
C LYS A 33 15.05 -4.33 3.60
N LEU A 34 14.81 -4.27 4.91
CA LEU A 34 13.51 -4.64 5.49
C LEU A 34 12.40 -3.71 4.98
N ALA A 35 12.61 -2.39 5.00
CA ALA A 35 11.65 -1.42 4.48
C ALA A 35 11.32 -1.66 3.01
N ARG A 36 12.31 -2.00 2.17
CA ARG A 36 12.09 -2.38 0.77
C ARG A 36 11.24 -3.64 0.62
N GLY A 37 11.45 -4.65 1.47
CA GLY A 37 10.60 -5.84 1.49
C GLY A 37 9.15 -5.51 1.87
N ARG A 38 8.96 -4.57 2.80
CA ARG A 38 7.64 -4.07 3.24
C ARG A 38 6.96 -3.26 2.14
N ALA A 39 7.70 -2.42 1.45
CA ALA A 39 7.27 -1.68 0.28
C ALA A 39 6.75 -2.64 -0.81
N SER A 40 7.52 -3.66 -1.18
CA SER A 40 7.07 -4.64 -2.19
C SER A 40 5.81 -5.39 -1.76
N ALA A 41 5.69 -5.76 -0.49
CA ALA A 41 4.50 -6.42 0.02
C ALA A 41 3.25 -5.51 -0.02
N LEU A 42 3.43 -4.20 0.21
CA LEU A 42 2.37 -3.22 0.09
C LEU A 42 2.00 -2.97 -1.38
N ALA A 43 2.98 -2.90 -2.28
CA ALA A 43 2.76 -2.75 -3.71
C ALA A 43 1.93 -3.90 -4.28
N HIS A 44 2.24 -5.15 -3.91
CA HIS A 44 1.41 -6.30 -4.29
C HIS A 44 -0.04 -6.19 -3.78
N HIS A 45 -0.24 -5.65 -2.58
CA HIS A 45 -1.58 -5.44 -2.04
C HIS A 45 -2.34 -4.36 -2.80
N ILE A 46 -1.68 -3.26 -3.15
CA ILE A 46 -2.23 -2.18 -3.96
C ILE A 46 -2.56 -2.67 -5.37
N ALA A 47 -1.67 -3.42 -6.01
CA ALA A 47 -1.92 -4.04 -7.32
C ALA A 47 -3.14 -4.96 -7.29
N ALA A 48 -3.34 -5.71 -6.20
CA ALA A 48 -4.54 -6.54 -6.03
C ALA A 48 -5.82 -5.72 -5.90
N LEU A 49 -5.76 -4.56 -5.25
CA LEU A 49 -6.90 -3.64 -5.19
C LEU A 49 -7.20 -3.04 -6.57
N LEU A 50 -6.17 -2.59 -7.30
CA LEU A 50 -6.30 -2.06 -8.66
C LEU A 50 -6.93 -3.08 -9.61
N ALA A 51 -6.42 -4.31 -9.60
CA ALA A 51 -6.98 -5.42 -10.37
C ALA A 51 -8.45 -5.72 -9.98
N GLY A 52 -8.80 -5.50 -8.71
CA GLY A 52 -10.17 -5.58 -8.19
C GLY A 52 -11.07 -4.40 -8.53
N GLY A 53 -10.65 -3.49 -9.43
CA GLY A 53 -11.44 -2.35 -9.86
C GLY A 53 -11.40 -1.15 -8.89
N TRP A 54 -10.30 -1.01 -8.14
CA TRP A 54 -9.97 0.23 -7.46
C TRP A 54 -9.25 1.17 -8.41
N THR A 55 -9.42 2.46 -8.19
CA THR A 55 -8.71 3.52 -8.91
C THR A 55 -7.48 3.98 -8.14
N LEU A 56 -6.50 4.54 -8.85
CA LEU A 56 -5.32 5.13 -8.21
C LEU A 56 -5.69 6.23 -7.21
N GLY A 57 -6.69 7.06 -7.53
CA GLY A 57 -7.16 8.13 -6.64
C GLY A 57 -7.76 7.63 -5.32
N GLU A 58 -8.54 6.54 -5.35
CA GLU A 58 -9.08 5.91 -4.13
C GLU A 58 -7.95 5.38 -3.24
N ILE A 59 -6.95 4.75 -3.85
CA ILE A 59 -5.80 4.19 -3.14
C ILE A 59 -4.95 5.30 -2.54
N GLN A 60 -4.61 6.33 -3.31
CA GLN A 60 -3.87 7.51 -2.85
C GLN A 60 -4.60 8.19 -1.68
N THR A 61 -5.90 8.42 -1.80
CA THR A 61 -6.72 9.00 -0.72
C THR A 61 -6.67 8.14 0.54
N ALA A 62 -6.82 6.83 0.41
CA ALA A 62 -6.77 5.91 1.55
C ALA A 62 -5.40 5.89 2.25
N VAL A 63 -4.29 5.94 1.51
CA VAL A 63 -2.96 5.96 2.12
C VAL A 63 -2.59 7.33 2.69
N SER A 64 -3.03 8.43 2.06
CA SER A 64 -2.79 9.80 2.54
C SER A 64 -3.56 10.15 3.81
N THR A 65 -4.72 9.51 4.03
CA THR A 65 -5.51 9.69 5.28
C THR A 65 -4.99 8.85 6.44
N ALA A 66 -4.00 7.98 6.20
CA ALA A 66 -3.45 7.12 7.23
C ALA A 66 -2.40 7.88 8.07
N ASP A 67 -2.67 8.02 9.37
CA ASP A 67 -1.69 8.62 10.29
C ASP A 67 -0.60 7.59 10.66
N VAL A 68 0.55 7.73 10.01
CA VAL A 68 1.75 6.92 10.26
C VAL A 68 2.74 7.57 11.22
N SER A 69 2.43 8.75 11.78
CA SER A 69 3.36 9.49 12.65
C SER A 69 3.77 8.73 13.91
N GLN A 70 2.88 7.86 14.40
CA GLN A 70 3.09 7.04 15.60
C GLN A 70 3.71 5.67 15.30
N ALA A 71 4.00 5.35 14.02
CA ALA A 71 4.55 4.05 13.66
C ALA A 71 6.07 4.02 13.95
N PRO A 72 6.57 3.10 14.80
CA PRO A 72 7.98 3.09 15.21
C PRO A 72 8.95 2.56 14.15
N ASP A 73 8.45 1.85 13.14
CA ASP A 73 9.26 1.24 12.09
C ASP A 73 8.47 1.04 10.79
N ALA A 74 9.15 0.65 9.72
CA ALA A 74 8.54 0.38 8.42
C ALA A 74 7.45 -0.70 8.49
N ALA A 75 7.59 -1.73 9.34
CA ALA A 75 6.56 -2.76 9.46
C ALA A 75 5.28 -2.22 10.12
N ALA A 76 5.40 -1.30 11.06
CA ALA A 76 4.27 -0.60 11.66
C ALA A 76 3.60 0.34 10.66
N GLN A 77 4.37 1.07 9.86
CA GLN A 77 3.83 1.92 8.79
C GLN A 77 3.05 1.10 7.76
N GLU A 78 3.61 -0.03 7.31
CA GLU A 78 2.94 -0.98 6.42
C GLU A 78 1.57 -1.41 6.98
N ARG A 79 1.52 -1.77 8.27
CA ARG A 79 0.26 -2.17 8.92
C ARG A 79 -0.77 -1.05 8.95
N VAL A 80 -0.33 0.19 9.19
CA VAL A 80 -1.20 1.36 9.21
C VAL A 80 -1.81 1.61 7.82
N TRP A 81 -1.01 1.62 6.76
CA TRP A 81 -1.52 1.78 5.39
C TRP A 81 -2.46 0.64 4.98
N ARG A 82 -2.12 -0.62 5.30
CA ARG A 82 -3.03 -1.76 5.06
C ARG A 82 -4.36 -1.61 5.80
N LYS A 83 -4.34 -1.13 7.04
CA LYS A 83 -5.56 -0.88 7.83
C LYS A 83 -6.40 0.22 7.20
N ALA A 84 -5.77 1.29 6.71
CA ALA A 84 -6.45 2.38 6.01
C ALA A 84 -7.11 1.90 4.70
N LEU A 85 -6.38 1.14 3.88
CA LEU A 85 -6.93 0.52 2.66
C LEU A 85 -8.11 -0.42 2.97
N LYS A 86 -7.99 -1.25 4.01
CA LYS A 86 -9.10 -2.11 4.46
C LYS A 86 -10.31 -1.30 4.92
N ARG A 87 -10.09 -0.19 5.64
CA ARG A 87 -11.16 0.70 6.10
C ARG A 87 -11.86 1.37 4.92
N ALA A 88 -11.10 1.92 3.97
CA ALA A 88 -11.64 2.50 2.74
C ALA A 88 -12.48 1.47 1.97
N ARG A 89 -12.00 0.22 1.89
CA ARG A 89 -12.73 -0.87 1.22
C ARG A 89 -14.06 -1.19 1.88
N ASN A 90 -14.07 -1.23 3.20
CA ASN A 90 -15.31 -1.46 3.94
C ASN A 90 -16.29 -0.28 3.78
N GLY A 91 -15.78 0.96 3.71
CA GLY A 91 -16.62 2.14 3.43
C GLY A 91 -17.25 2.09 2.05
N ARG A 92 -16.48 1.70 1.01
CA ARG A 92 -16.99 1.51 -0.36
C ARG A 92 -18.08 0.43 -0.45
N ALA A 93 -17.95 -0.65 0.30
CA ALA A 93 -18.96 -1.73 0.31
C ALA A 93 -20.28 -1.35 1.00
N GLN A 94 -20.31 -0.23 1.72
CA GLN A 94 -21.50 0.30 2.39
C GLN A 94 -22.22 1.40 1.58
N GLN A 95 -21.66 1.79 0.43
CA GLN A 95 -22.25 2.72 -0.54
C GLN A 95 -22.92 1.94 -1.67
#